data_AF-D0MQA0-F1
#
_entry.id   AF-D0MQA0-F1
#
_cell.length_a   1.000
_cell.length_b   1.000
_cell.length_c   1.000
_cell.angle_alpha   90.00
_cell.angle_beta   90.00
_cell.angle_gamma   90.00
#
_symmetry.space_group_name_H-M   'P 1'
#
loop_
_entity.id
_entity.type
_entity.pdbx_description
1 polymer ?
#
loop_
_entity_poly.entity_id
_entity_poly.type
_entity_poly.pdbx_seq_one_letter_code
_entity_poly.pdbx_strand_id
1 'polypeptide(L)'
;MAALRARLGDAVAKLVLVPVVVSLCGAMTLILGLQWVEALQRQRQVIEWRTRLWTMLLALLQAMLPAKRLEASGGEGYSSRPLKRQSDTSRTRSPTKRARRRVLIWDLDETLVLFASLYTGTFAQTHGKEVAPGVALGEQMMTFLLAMLEKHFFFSDLHDTDVDHIAHRYERIREIYERRGHVDFLHDTNSEWFAIHGALVAAIDNFSTGWLHEARQVENVNVLVTNTQLVPALCKCLIYQLDAFFPIDRVYSSAKVRKYRCFEAIMKKYDAPDAEFVAIGDGLEEEQVSLALGLEFHKIRSLVDLKRLRYDLQLVKANSSSSNSAVVDTPAVAAAQMPVASSPVGQTAVV
;
A
#
# COMPACT_ATOMS: atom_id res chain seq x y z
N MET A 1 -21.48 87.41 22.07
CA MET A 1 -20.11 86.84 22.07
C MET A 1 -20.08 85.34 22.39
N ALA A 2 -20.68 84.86 23.49
CA ALA A 2 -20.65 83.43 23.86
C ALA A 2 -21.36 82.50 22.85
N ALA A 3 -22.55 82.88 22.36
CA ALA A 3 -23.29 82.09 21.36
C ALA A 3 -22.56 81.98 20.01
N LEU A 4 -21.79 83.01 19.63
CA LEU A 4 -21.00 83.00 18.40
C LEU A 4 -19.79 82.07 18.53
N ARG A 5 -19.10 82.07 19.68
CA ARG A 5 -18.00 81.13 19.97
C ARG A 5 -18.45 79.67 20.01
N ALA A 6 -19.62 79.39 20.59
CA ALA A 6 -20.18 78.03 20.60
C ALA A 6 -20.53 77.54 19.19
N ARG A 7 -21.13 78.41 18.36
CA ARG A 7 -21.43 78.11 16.96
C ARG A 7 -20.18 77.94 16.10
N LEU A 8 -19.12 78.72 16.35
CA LEU A 8 -17.84 78.57 15.67
C LEU A 8 -17.15 77.25 16.07
N GLY A 9 -17.18 76.89 17.36
CA GLY A 9 -16.61 75.64 17.86
C GLY A 9 -17.28 74.40 17.28
N ASP A 10 -18.62 74.40 17.19
CA ASP A 10 -19.39 73.31 16.58
C ASP A 10 -19.16 73.23 15.06
N ALA A 11 -19.05 74.37 14.38
CA ALA A 11 -18.73 74.42 12.94
C ALA A 11 -17.31 73.89 12.66
N VAL A 12 -16.31 74.28 13.47
CA VAL A 12 -14.93 73.80 13.34
C VAL A 12 -14.82 72.32 13.69
N ALA A 13 -15.52 71.85 14.73
CA ALA A 13 -15.59 70.43 15.06
C ALA A 13 -16.20 69.61 13.92
N LYS A 14 -17.28 70.10 13.30
CA LYS A 14 -17.87 69.44 12.11
C LYS A 14 -16.94 69.49 10.89
N LEU A 15 -16.18 70.57 10.69
CA LEU A 15 -15.25 70.70 9.57
C LEU A 15 -14.06 69.73 9.67
N VAL A 16 -13.64 69.37 10.88
CA VAL A 16 -12.47 68.51 11.12
C VAL A 16 -12.88 67.05 11.36
N LEU A 17 -13.94 66.80 12.13
CA LEU A 17 -14.32 65.46 12.55
C LEU A 17 -15.02 64.68 11.42
N VAL A 18 -15.85 65.35 10.62
CA VAL A 18 -16.62 64.68 9.55
C VAL A 18 -15.71 64.10 8.46
N PRO A 19 -14.70 64.82 7.93
CA PRO A 19 -13.79 64.24 6.93
C PRO A 19 -12.96 63.08 7.47
N VAL A 20 -12.51 63.15 8.73
CA VAL A 20 -11.72 62.08 9.37
C VAL A 20 -12.56 60.83 9.56
N VAL A 21 -13.80 60.97 10.04
CA VAL A 21 -14.72 59.82 10.20
C VAL A 21 -15.07 59.20 8.84
N VAL A 22 -15.32 60.01 7.81
CA VAL A 22 -15.59 59.50 6.46
C VAL A 22 -14.37 58.78 5.89
N SER A 23 -13.15 59.30 6.10
CA SER A 23 -11.91 58.66 5.67
C SER A 23 -11.63 57.34 6.39
N LEU A 24 -11.86 57.27 7.71
CA LEU A 24 -11.70 56.04 8.48
C LEU A 24 -12.72 54.98 8.10
N CYS A 25 -13.97 55.38 7.86
CA CYS A 25 -15.02 54.48 7.40
C CYS A 25 -14.71 53.94 5.98
N GLY A 26 -14.17 54.79 5.10
CA GLY A 26 -13.67 54.39 3.78
C GLY A 26 -12.51 53.39 3.85
N ALA A 27 -11.53 53.65 4.72
CA ALA A 27 -10.39 52.75 4.93
C ALA A 27 -10.82 51.38 5.50
N MET A 28 -11.73 51.37 6.46
CA MET A 28 -12.27 50.13 7.05
C MET A 28 -13.07 49.31 6.02
N THR A 29 -13.86 49.97 5.17
CA THR A 29 -14.58 49.32 4.06
C THR A 29 -13.62 48.69 3.06
N LEU A 30 -12.50 49.36 2.74
CA LEU A 30 -11.46 48.84 1.84
C LEU A 30 -10.74 47.63 2.43
N ILE A 31 -10.38 47.65 3.72
CA ILE A 31 -9.70 46.54 4.40
C ILE A 31 -10.61 45.30 4.47
N LEU A 32 -11.88 45.50 4.86
CA LEU A 32 -12.86 44.41 4.88
C LEU A 32 -13.13 43.86 3.48
N GLY A 33 -13.17 44.73 2.46
CA GLY A 33 -13.29 44.33 1.06
C GLY A 33 -12.09 43.50 0.57
N LEU A 34 -10.86 43.90 0.90
CA LEU A 34 -9.64 43.16 0.56
C LEU A 34 -9.58 41.79 1.27
N GLN A 35 -9.93 41.73 2.56
CA GLN A 35 -10.06 40.46 3.29
C GLN A 35 -11.12 39.54 2.68
N TRP A 36 -12.25 40.10 2.23
CA TRP A 36 -13.29 39.35 1.52
C TRP A 36 -12.82 38.83 0.17
N VAL A 37 -12.06 39.63 -0.59
CA VAL A 37 -11.49 39.23 -1.89
C VAL A 37 -10.45 38.12 -1.72
N GLU A 38 -9.57 38.21 -0.71
CA GLU A 38 -8.62 37.13 -0.38
C GLU A 38 -9.34 35.85 0.07
N ALA A 39 -10.40 35.97 0.88
CA ALA A 39 -11.23 34.83 1.28
C ALA A 39 -11.95 34.20 0.08
N LEU A 40 -12.46 35.01 -0.85
CA LEU A 40 -13.06 34.56 -2.10
C LEU A 40 -12.03 33.92 -3.05
N GLN A 41 -10.79 34.44 -3.13
CA GLN A 41 -9.72 33.81 -3.91
C GLN A 41 -9.30 32.47 -3.32
N ARG A 42 -9.17 32.36 -2.00
CA ARG A 42 -8.93 31.07 -1.31
C ARG A 42 -10.08 30.09 -1.55
N GLN A 43 -11.33 30.53 -1.45
CA GLN A 43 -12.50 29.72 -1.77
C GLN A 43 -12.53 29.29 -3.24
N ARG A 44 -12.15 30.16 -4.18
CA ARG A 44 -12.11 29.85 -5.61
C ARG A 44 -11.02 28.83 -5.95
N GLN A 45 -9.83 28.96 -5.36
CA GLN A 45 -8.76 27.95 -5.46
C GLN A 45 -9.22 26.62 -4.88
N VAL A 46 -9.90 26.63 -3.73
CA VAL A 46 -10.48 25.42 -3.13
C VAL A 46 -11.58 24.81 -4.02
N ILE A 47 -12.43 25.61 -4.65
CA ILE A 47 -13.49 25.12 -5.56
C ILE A 47 -12.89 24.57 -6.86
N GLU A 48 -11.86 25.21 -7.43
CA GLU A 48 -11.14 24.74 -8.61
C GLU A 48 -10.37 23.44 -8.32
N TRP A 49 -9.68 23.36 -7.19
CA TRP A 49 -9.06 22.12 -6.71
C TRP A 49 -10.09 21.04 -6.47
N ARG A 50 -11.24 21.35 -5.84
CA ARG A 50 -12.32 20.40 -5.63
C ARG A 50 -12.94 19.95 -6.94
N THR A 51 -13.17 20.81 -7.92
CA THR A 51 -13.71 20.41 -9.23
C THR A 51 -12.70 19.58 -10.01
N ARG A 52 -11.41 19.92 -10.00
CA ARG A 52 -10.35 19.09 -10.59
C ARG A 52 -10.24 17.73 -9.90
N LEU A 53 -10.22 17.72 -8.56
CA LEU A 53 -10.29 16.50 -7.75
C LEU A 53 -11.52 15.68 -8.10
N TRP A 54 -12.72 16.28 -8.16
CA TRP A 54 -13.95 15.59 -8.55
C TRP A 54 -13.89 15.02 -9.97
N THR A 55 -13.34 15.74 -10.94
CA THR A 55 -13.17 15.21 -12.31
C THR A 55 -12.17 14.08 -12.39
N MET A 56 -11.07 14.15 -11.62
CA MET A 56 -10.08 13.08 -11.53
C MET A 56 -10.63 11.88 -10.77
N LEU A 57 -11.36 12.10 -9.68
CA LEU A 57 -12.01 11.06 -8.88
C LEU A 57 -13.08 10.34 -9.72
N LEU A 58 -13.83 11.08 -10.54
CA LEU A 58 -14.78 10.53 -11.50
C LEU A 58 -14.08 9.70 -12.58
N ALA A 59 -12.95 10.18 -13.12
CA ALA A 59 -12.14 9.44 -14.09
C ALA A 59 -11.50 8.18 -13.48
N LEU A 60 -11.07 8.24 -12.22
CA LEU A 60 -10.54 7.10 -11.48
C LEU A 60 -11.64 6.08 -11.16
N LEU A 61 -12.82 6.54 -10.75
CA LEU A 61 -14.02 5.70 -10.57
C LEU A 61 -14.44 5.04 -11.90
N GLN A 62 -14.39 5.77 -13.01
CA GLN A 62 -14.64 5.22 -14.34
C GLN A 62 -13.59 4.19 -14.78
N ALA A 63 -12.34 4.35 -14.34
CA ALA A 63 -11.26 3.37 -14.57
C ALA A 63 -11.34 2.15 -13.62
N MET A 64 -12.00 2.28 -12.47
CA MET A 64 -12.24 1.21 -11.49
C MET A 64 -13.56 0.45 -11.74
N LEU A 65 -14.44 0.96 -12.59
CA LEU A 65 -15.62 0.24 -13.06
C LEU A 65 -15.19 -0.81 -14.10
N PRO A 66 -15.58 -2.10 -13.95
CA PRO A 66 -15.35 -3.08 -15.01
C PRO A 66 -16.06 -2.59 -16.26
N ALA A 67 -15.32 -2.51 -17.37
CA ALA A 67 -15.86 -2.13 -18.65
C ALA A 67 -17.00 -3.10 -19.02
N LYS A 68 -18.25 -2.69 -18.77
CA LYS A 68 -19.39 -3.25 -19.50
C LYS A 68 -19.17 -2.81 -20.94
N ARG A 69 -18.75 -3.73 -21.80
CA ARG A 69 -18.96 -3.57 -23.22
C ARG A 69 -19.68 -4.79 -23.77
N LEU A 70 -20.95 -4.51 -24.06
CA LEU A 70 -21.77 -5.02 -25.15
C LEU A 70 -21.52 -6.47 -25.57
N GLU A 71 -22.52 -7.31 -25.31
CA GLU A 71 -22.79 -8.45 -26.18
C GLU A 71 -22.97 -7.94 -27.62
N ALA A 72 -22.15 -8.46 -28.52
CA ALA A 72 -22.49 -8.63 -29.92
C ALA A 72 -21.71 -9.83 -30.47
N SER A 73 -22.47 -10.91 -30.67
CA SER A 73 -22.30 -12.03 -31.60
C SER A 73 -21.05 -12.04 -32.49
N GLY A 74 -20.36 -13.19 -32.48
CA GLY A 74 -19.32 -13.55 -33.44
C GLY A 74 -18.65 -14.85 -33.02
N GLY A 75 -19.32 -15.98 -33.32
CA GLY A 75 -18.78 -17.29 -33.05
C GLY A 75 -17.57 -17.59 -33.93
N GLU A 76 -16.56 -18.22 -33.34
CA GLU A 76 -15.67 -19.16 -34.01
C GLU A 76 -15.07 -20.08 -32.95
N GLY A 77 -15.38 -21.36 -33.07
CA GLY A 77 -14.97 -22.39 -32.11
C GLY A 77 -13.48 -22.67 -32.19
N TYR A 78 -12.80 -22.60 -31.05
CA TYR A 78 -11.51 -23.24 -30.87
C TYR A 78 -11.66 -24.39 -29.88
N SER A 79 -11.62 -25.61 -30.43
CA SER A 79 -11.60 -26.85 -29.68
C SER A 79 -10.24 -26.99 -28.98
N SER A 80 -10.18 -26.71 -27.68
CA SER A 80 -9.03 -27.06 -26.84
C SER A 80 -9.24 -28.46 -26.27
N ARG A 81 -8.56 -29.45 -26.86
CA ARG A 81 -8.43 -30.81 -26.32
C ARG A 81 -7.79 -30.78 -24.92
N PRO A 82 -8.24 -31.57 -23.95
CA PRO A 82 -7.53 -31.74 -22.69
C PRO A 82 -6.30 -32.63 -22.92
N LEU A 83 -5.11 -32.14 -22.53
CA LEU A 83 -3.91 -32.96 -22.43
C LEU A 83 -4.07 -33.95 -21.27
N LYS A 84 -4.37 -35.20 -21.64
CA LYS A 84 -4.43 -36.35 -20.75
C LYS A 84 -3.01 -36.71 -20.33
N ARG A 85 -2.61 -36.36 -19.10
CA ARG A 85 -1.34 -36.81 -18.52
C ARG A 85 -1.51 -38.25 -18.06
N GLN A 86 -0.90 -39.17 -18.80
CA GLN A 86 -0.89 -40.60 -18.51
C GLN A 86 -0.09 -40.87 -17.23
N SER A 87 -0.71 -41.63 -16.33
CA SER A 87 -0.11 -42.24 -15.17
C SER A 87 0.84 -43.35 -15.60
N ASP A 88 2.09 -43.29 -15.16
CA ASP A 88 2.94 -44.48 -15.03
C ASP A 88 3.50 -44.57 -13.62
N THR A 89 3.40 -45.78 -13.09
CA THR A 89 3.56 -46.22 -11.72
C THR A 89 5.02 -46.34 -11.26
N SER A 90 5.18 -46.15 -9.94
CA SER A 90 6.25 -46.70 -9.08
C SER A 90 7.66 -46.11 -9.18
N ARG A 91 7.94 -45.14 -8.30
CA ARG A 91 9.15 -45.12 -7.48
C ARG A 91 8.88 -44.32 -6.20
N THR A 92 8.65 -45.04 -5.11
CA THR A 92 8.66 -44.52 -3.75
C THR A 92 10.03 -43.91 -3.46
N ARG A 93 10.14 -42.60 -3.62
CA ARG A 93 11.14 -41.78 -2.92
C ARG A 93 10.35 -40.89 -1.99
N SER A 94 10.47 -41.14 -0.69
CA SER A 94 10.12 -40.17 0.33
C SER A 94 10.87 -38.87 0.04
N PRO A 95 10.21 -37.74 -0.24
CA PRO A 95 10.92 -36.49 -0.30
C PRO A 95 11.21 -36.10 1.14
N THR A 96 12.48 -36.12 1.51
CA THR A 96 12.97 -35.32 2.63
C THR A 96 12.46 -33.89 2.38
N LYS A 97 11.57 -33.40 3.26
CA LYS A 97 10.90 -32.09 3.13
C LYS A 97 11.93 -30.98 3.34
N ARG A 98 12.74 -30.72 2.33
CA ARG A 98 13.54 -29.50 2.26
C ARG A 98 12.58 -28.31 2.28
N ALA A 99 12.88 -27.28 3.07
CA ALA A 99 12.04 -26.09 3.18
C ALA A 99 11.83 -25.48 1.79
N ARG A 100 10.61 -25.59 1.25
CA ARG A 100 10.26 -25.07 -0.07
C ARG A 100 10.37 -23.55 -0.05
N ARG A 101 10.99 -22.97 -1.08
CA ARG A 101 11.06 -21.53 -1.25
C ARG A 101 9.67 -21.04 -1.65
N ARG A 102 8.98 -20.36 -0.74
CA ARG A 102 7.62 -19.88 -0.99
C ARG A 102 7.62 -18.47 -1.58
N VAL A 103 6.93 -18.30 -2.70
CA VAL A 103 6.66 -17.03 -3.38
C VAL A 103 5.21 -16.66 -3.13
N LEU A 104 5.01 -15.57 -2.39
CA LEU A 104 3.70 -15.04 -2.05
C LEU A 104 3.33 -13.93 -3.04
N ILE A 105 2.25 -14.14 -3.79
CA ILE A 105 1.72 -13.20 -4.77
C ILE A 105 0.55 -12.48 -4.13
N TRP A 106 0.80 -11.26 -3.66
CA TRP A 106 -0.15 -10.42 -2.95
C TRP A 106 -0.94 -9.50 -3.88
N ASP A 107 -2.22 -9.30 -3.59
CA ASP A 107 -2.92 -8.08 -3.99
C ASP A 107 -2.59 -6.91 -3.05
N LEU A 108 -2.83 -5.68 -3.52
CA LEU A 108 -2.58 -4.45 -2.77
C LEU A 108 -3.81 -3.97 -2.01
N ASP A 109 -4.80 -3.48 -2.76
CA ASP A 109 -5.98 -2.79 -2.25
C ASP A 109 -6.89 -3.80 -1.57
N GLU A 110 -7.40 -3.47 -0.38
CA GLU A 110 -8.25 -4.28 0.50
C GLU A 110 -7.66 -5.63 0.97
N THR A 111 -6.41 -5.88 0.62
CA THR A 111 -5.62 -7.01 1.09
C THR A 111 -4.51 -6.56 2.03
N LEU A 112 -3.58 -5.73 1.55
CA LEU A 112 -2.48 -5.18 2.36
C LEU A 112 -2.82 -3.80 2.92
N VAL A 113 -3.50 -2.99 2.12
CA VAL A 113 -3.87 -1.62 2.46
C VAL A 113 -5.37 -1.45 2.34
N LEU A 114 -5.98 -0.76 3.29
CA LEU A 114 -7.37 -0.36 3.20
C LEU A 114 -7.46 0.97 2.46
N PHE A 115 -8.24 1.05 1.38
CA PHE A 115 -8.28 2.24 0.54
C PHE A 115 -9.70 2.62 0.08
N ALA A 116 -10.24 1.95 -0.94
CA ALA A 116 -11.59 2.19 -1.44
C ALA A 116 -12.65 1.84 -0.38
N SER A 117 -12.40 0.82 0.43
CA SER A 117 -13.28 0.40 1.51
C SER A 117 -13.40 1.43 2.64
N LEU A 118 -12.33 2.19 2.92
CA LEU A 118 -12.36 3.34 3.83
C LEU A 118 -13.14 4.50 3.21
N TYR A 119 -12.80 4.86 1.97
CA TYR A 119 -13.44 5.98 1.27
C TYR A 119 -14.95 5.81 1.11
N THR A 120 -15.41 4.58 0.86
CA THR A 120 -16.84 4.26 0.73
C THR A 120 -17.54 3.98 2.06
N GLY A 121 -16.77 3.81 3.15
CA GLY A 121 -17.27 3.44 4.46
C GLY A 121 -17.68 1.96 4.60
N THR A 122 -17.49 1.15 3.56
CA THR A 122 -17.85 -0.27 3.57
C THR A 122 -17.04 -1.06 4.59
N PHE A 123 -15.75 -0.75 4.77
CA PHE A 123 -14.93 -1.36 5.83
C PHE A 123 -15.57 -1.15 7.21
N ALA A 124 -16.00 0.08 7.51
CA ALA A 124 -16.59 0.39 8.79
C ALA A 124 -17.91 -0.36 9.03
N GLN A 125 -18.76 -0.44 7.99
CA GLN A 125 -20.02 -1.20 8.06
C GLN A 125 -19.77 -2.69 8.29
N THR A 126 -18.84 -3.30 7.56
CA THR A 126 -18.53 -4.73 7.66
C THR A 126 -17.89 -5.10 9.00
N HIS A 127 -17.09 -4.22 9.57
CA HIS A 127 -16.33 -4.48 10.80
C HIS A 127 -16.93 -3.84 12.06
N GLY A 128 -18.16 -3.32 11.99
CA GLY A 128 -18.85 -2.73 13.15
C GLY A 128 -18.16 -1.50 13.73
N LYS A 129 -17.55 -0.67 12.87
CA LYS A 129 -16.88 0.58 13.23
C LYS A 129 -17.75 1.77 12.88
N GLU A 130 -17.44 2.93 13.46
CA GLU A 130 -18.08 4.19 13.05
C GLU A 130 -17.71 4.56 11.61
N VAL A 131 -18.73 4.82 10.79
CA VAL A 131 -18.57 5.06 9.35
C VAL A 131 -17.91 6.42 9.08
N ALA A 132 -18.39 7.49 9.72
CA ALA A 132 -17.93 8.85 9.42
C ALA A 132 -16.41 9.05 9.66
N PRO A 133 -15.82 8.59 10.79
CA PRO A 133 -14.37 8.66 10.97
C PRO A 133 -13.58 7.85 9.93
N GLY A 134 -14.07 6.66 9.56
CA GLY A 134 -13.44 5.82 8.54
C GLY A 134 -13.42 6.47 7.16
N VAL A 135 -14.55 7.06 6.76
CA VAL A 135 -14.66 7.82 5.49
C VAL A 135 -13.74 9.03 5.51
N ALA A 136 -13.69 9.79 6.61
CA ALA A 136 -12.79 10.95 6.72
C ALA A 136 -11.31 10.56 6.57
N LEU A 137 -10.89 9.42 7.12
CA LEU A 137 -9.54 8.88 6.90
C LEU A 137 -9.30 8.48 5.43
N GLY A 138 -10.29 7.85 4.80
CA GLY A 138 -10.24 7.52 3.36
C GLY A 138 -10.10 8.75 2.46
N GLU A 139 -10.85 9.82 2.74
CA GLU A 139 -10.77 11.10 2.02
C GLU A 139 -9.39 11.77 2.20
N GLN A 140 -8.86 11.78 3.43
CA GLN A 140 -7.52 12.31 3.71
C GLN A 140 -6.43 11.51 2.97
N MET A 141 -6.53 10.18 2.97
CA MET A 141 -5.58 9.32 2.27
C MET A 141 -5.63 9.48 0.75
N MET A 142 -6.83 9.58 0.17
CA MET A 142 -6.98 9.88 -1.25
C MET A 142 -6.35 11.23 -1.61
N THR A 143 -6.63 12.26 -0.81
CA THR A 143 -6.09 13.61 -1.02
C THR A 143 -4.56 13.61 -0.92
N PHE A 144 -4.01 12.93 0.08
CA PHE A 144 -2.57 12.79 0.27
C PHE A 144 -1.91 12.05 -0.90
N LEU A 145 -2.46 10.91 -1.32
CA LEU A 145 -1.96 10.14 -2.47
C LEU A 145 -1.90 10.99 -3.73
N LEU A 146 -2.98 11.73 -4.04
CA LEU A 146 -3.03 12.59 -5.22
C LEU A 146 -2.01 13.73 -5.14
N ALA A 147 -1.85 14.37 -3.98
CA ALA A 147 -0.86 15.41 -3.78
C ALA A 147 0.57 14.87 -3.97
N MET A 148 0.88 13.68 -3.46
CA MET A 148 2.19 13.06 -3.65
C MET A 148 2.44 12.72 -5.12
N LEU A 149 1.43 12.18 -5.80
CA LEU A 149 1.51 11.83 -7.22
C LEU A 149 1.81 13.03 -8.10
N GLU A 150 1.13 14.14 -7.87
CA GLU A 150 1.33 15.39 -8.61
C GLU A 150 2.70 16.00 -8.31
N LYS A 151 3.08 16.09 -7.04
CA LYS A 151 4.28 16.80 -6.60
C LYS A 151 5.59 16.04 -6.86
N HIS A 152 5.58 14.71 -6.74
CA HIS A 152 6.82 13.91 -6.73
C HIS A 152 6.91 12.84 -7.81
N PHE A 153 5.78 12.41 -8.38
CA PHE A 153 5.74 11.27 -9.33
C PHE A 153 5.36 11.67 -10.75
N PHE A 154 5.30 12.97 -11.05
CA PHE A 154 5.06 13.50 -12.41
C PHE A 154 3.80 12.92 -13.06
N PHE A 155 2.76 12.62 -12.27
CA PHE A 155 1.63 11.82 -12.76
C PHE A 155 0.94 12.44 -13.98
N SER A 156 0.84 13.76 -14.02
CA SER A 156 0.29 14.52 -15.15
C SER A 156 1.08 14.32 -16.44
N ASP A 157 2.39 14.13 -16.33
CA ASP A 157 3.30 14.19 -17.47
C ASP A 157 3.66 12.79 -18.01
N LEU A 158 3.27 11.70 -17.33
CA LEU A 158 3.55 10.33 -17.78
C LEU A 158 2.84 9.92 -19.09
N HIS A 159 2.03 10.82 -19.66
CA HIS A 159 1.36 10.64 -20.95
C HIS A 159 2.15 11.20 -22.13
N ASP A 160 3.28 11.87 -21.90
CA ASP A 160 4.13 12.39 -22.98
C ASP A 160 4.64 11.26 -23.86
N THR A 161 4.78 11.53 -25.16
CA THR A 161 5.18 10.54 -26.19
C THR A 161 6.70 10.46 -26.41
N ASP A 162 7.48 11.29 -25.74
CA ASP A 162 8.93 11.28 -25.84
C ASP A 162 9.53 10.21 -24.91
N VAL A 163 10.12 9.19 -25.54
CA VAL A 163 10.67 8.00 -24.88
C VAL A 163 11.77 8.36 -23.87
N ASP A 164 12.62 9.35 -24.17
CA ASP A 164 13.73 9.74 -23.28
C ASP A 164 13.21 10.45 -22.02
N HIS A 165 12.19 11.30 -22.19
CA HIS A 165 11.50 11.95 -21.07
C HIS A 165 10.80 10.93 -20.17
N ILE A 166 10.14 9.92 -20.74
CA ILE A 166 9.51 8.85 -19.97
C ILE A 166 10.56 8.04 -19.19
N ALA A 167 11.67 7.65 -19.82
CA ALA A 167 12.71 6.86 -19.19
C ALA A 167 13.33 7.57 -17.97
N HIS A 168 13.65 8.87 -18.11
CA HIS A 168 14.18 9.67 -17.01
C HIS A 168 13.18 9.78 -15.84
N ARG A 169 11.88 9.92 -16.13
CA ARG A 169 10.84 9.95 -15.09
C ARG A 169 10.74 8.63 -14.34
N TYR A 170 10.79 7.49 -15.04
CA TYR A 170 10.78 6.18 -14.37
C TYR A 170 12.04 5.93 -13.54
N GLU A 171 13.22 6.39 -13.98
CA GLU A 171 14.42 6.31 -13.16
C GLU A 171 14.30 7.19 -11.91
N ARG A 172 13.76 8.41 -12.04
CA ARG A 172 13.50 9.26 -10.88
C ARG A 172 12.52 8.62 -9.90
N ILE A 173 11.44 8.02 -10.39
CA ILE A 173 10.46 7.29 -9.56
C ILE A 173 11.15 6.12 -8.85
N ARG A 174 12.04 5.40 -9.55
CA ARG A 174 12.83 4.32 -8.96
C ARG A 174 13.75 4.81 -7.85
N GLU A 175 14.47 5.92 -8.06
CA GLU A 175 15.31 6.53 -7.02
C GLU A 175 14.51 6.87 -5.77
N ILE A 176 13.32 7.47 -5.93
CA ILE A 176 12.41 7.81 -4.82
C ILE A 176 11.97 6.53 -4.10
N TYR A 177 11.55 5.50 -4.86
CA TYR A 177 11.07 4.25 -4.29
C TYR A 177 12.16 3.49 -3.51
N GLU A 178 13.37 3.49 -4.03
CA GLU A 178 14.54 2.89 -3.38
C GLU A 178 15.13 3.80 -2.27
N ARG A 179 14.44 4.89 -1.89
CA ARG A 179 14.85 5.87 -0.88
C ARG A 179 16.21 6.53 -1.14
N ARG A 180 16.67 6.51 -2.39
CA ARG A 180 17.88 7.20 -2.87
C ARG A 180 17.58 8.66 -3.23
N GLY A 181 16.37 8.93 -3.70
CA GLY A 181 15.89 10.25 -4.06
C GLY A 181 15.17 10.94 -2.90
N HIS A 182 15.64 12.12 -2.50
CA HIS A 182 14.99 12.90 -1.44
C HIS A 182 13.60 13.40 -1.87
N VAL A 183 12.60 13.18 -1.02
CA VAL A 183 11.25 13.74 -1.07
C VAL A 183 10.80 14.03 0.36
N ASP A 184 10.07 15.12 0.54
CA ASP A 184 9.83 15.68 1.87
C ASP A 184 8.95 14.80 2.76
N PHE A 185 7.92 14.15 2.20
CA PHE A 185 7.05 13.26 2.97
C PHE A 185 7.73 11.97 3.48
N LEU A 186 8.88 11.58 2.92
CA LEU A 186 9.63 10.39 3.35
C LEU A 186 10.87 10.71 4.18
N HIS A 187 11.51 11.85 3.93
CA HIS A 187 12.87 12.11 4.41
C HIS A 187 13.01 13.36 5.26
N ASP A 188 12.15 14.36 5.07
CA ASP A 188 12.27 15.63 5.81
C ASP A 188 11.38 15.59 7.05
N THR A 189 11.97 15.22 8.20
CA THR A 189 11.25 15.14 9.48
C THR A 189 10.68 16.47 9.95
N ASN A 190 11.12 17.59 9.38
CA ASN A 190 10.60 18.92 9.69
C ASN A 190 9.48 19.36 8.73
N SER A 191 9.23 18.60 7.66
CA SER A 191 8.18 18.90 6.70
C SER A 191 6.80 18.54 7.24
N GLU A 192 5.83 19.40 6.96
CA GLU A 192 4.41 19.12 7.21
C GLU A 192 3.97 17.82 6.54
N TRP A 193 4.48 17.52 5.34
CA TRP A 193 4.14 16.30 4.61
C TRP A 193 4.60 15.03 5.31
N PHE A 194 5.76 15.06 5.99
CA PHE A 194 6.24 13.94 6.79
C PHE A 194 5.37 13.74 8.04
N ALA A 195 4.98 14.82 8.70
CA ALA A 195 4.08 14.76 9.85
C ALA A 195 2.70 14.22 9.48
N ILE A 196 2.11 14.71 8.38
CA ILE A 196 0.82 14.23 7.85
C ILE A 196 0.92 12.75 7.48
N HIS A 197 1.98 12.35 6.77
CA HIS A 197 2.22 10.96 6.37
C HIS A 197 2.19 10.02 7.58
N GLY A 198 3.00 10.31 8.60
CA GLY A 198 3.09 9.48 9.80
C GLY A 198 1.76 9.43 10.57
N ALA A 199 1.11 10.58 10.78
CA ALA A 199 -0.15 10.66 11.50
C ALA A 199 -1.28 9.91 10.80
N LEU A 200 -1.37 10.04 9.47
CA LEU A 200 -2.44 9.44 8.68
C LEU A 200 -2.31 7.91 8.61
N VAL A 201 -1.11 7.39 8.36
CA VAL A 201 -0.86 5.94 8.35
C VAL A 201 -1.16 5.34 9.72
N ALA A 202 -0.71 5.98 10.80
CA ALA A 202 -0.98 5.53 12.17
C ALA A 202 -2.48 5.56 12.50
N ALA A 203 -3.21 6.61 12.09
CA ALA A 203 -4.64 6.72 12.32
C ALA A 203 -5.44 5.62 11.60
N ILE A 204 -5.09 5.30 10.35
CA ILE A 204 -5.72 4.21 9.59
C ILE A 204 -5.42 2.85 10.22
N ASP A 205 -4.16 2.60 10.59
CA ASP A 205 -3.79 1.33 11.21
C ASP A 205 -4.50 1.15 12.57
N ASN A 206 -4.58 2.21 13.38
CA ASN A 206 -5.34 2.19 14.64
C ASN A 206 -6.84 1.96 14.42
N PHE A 207 -7.46 2.66 13.46
CA PHE A 207 -8.87 2.48 13.13
C PHE A 207 -9.19 1.03 12.72
N SER A 208 -8.28 0.44 11.92
CA SER A 208 -8.33 -0.93 11.41
C SER A 208 -7.75 -1.99 12.36
N THR A 209 -7.42 -1.62 13.59
CA THR A 209 -6.91 -2.54 14.64
C THR A 209 -5.60 -3.26 14.29
N GLY A 210 -4.71 -2.58 13.58
CA GLY A 210 -3.39 -3.09 13.22
C GLY A 210 -3.37 -3.89 11.91
N TRP A 211 -4.27 -3.61 10.96
CA TRP A 211 -4.33 -4.34 9.69
C TRP A 211 -3.00 -4.31 8.93
N LEU A 212 -2.45 -3.11 8.73
CA LEU A 212 -1.20 -2.92 8.01
C LEU A 212 -0.04 -3.54 8.80
N HIS A 213 -0.06 -3.38 10.12
CA HIS A 213 0.93 -3.99 11.00
C HIS A 213 0.98 -5.51 10.83
N GLU A 214 -0.17 -6.20 10.88
CA GLU A 214 -0.27 -7.66 10.72
C GLU A 214 0.16 -8.12 9.32
N ALA A 215 -0.28 -7.42 8.27
CA ALA A 215 0.07 -7.73 6.89
C ALA A 215 1.58 -7.77 6.65
N ARG A 216 2.34 -6.86 7.27
CA ARG A 216 3.81 -6.76 7.12
C ARG A 216 4.61 -7.84 7.85
N GLN A 217 3.99 -8.62 8.74
CA GLN A 217 4.71 -9.65 9.52
C GLN A 217 5.00 -10.94 8.73
N VAL A 218 4.60 -11.00 7.45
CA VAL A 218 4.73 -12.21 6.65
C VAL A 218 6.09 -12.29 5.93
N GLU A 219 7.04 -12.97 6.57
CA GLU A 219 8.41 -13.12 6.05
C GLU A 219 8.52 -14.23 4.98
N ASN A 220 8.40 -13.90 3.70
CA ASN A 220 8.65 -14.80 2.57
C ASN A 220 9.17 -14.01 1.35
N VAL A 221 9.32 -14.66 0.19
CA VAL A 221 9.51 -13.94 -1.07
C VAL A 221 8.17 -13.30 -1.45
N ASN A 222 7.99 -12.04 -1.08
CA ASN A 222 6.77 -11.30 -1.35
C ASN A 222 6.85 -10.61 -2.73
N VAL A 223 5.81 -10.77 -3.52
CA VAL A 223 5.61 -10.16 -4.84
C VAL A 223 4.22 -9.52 -4.85
N LEU A 224 4.11 -8.31 -5.38
CA LEU A 224 2.87 -7.55 -5.44
C LEU A 224 2.29 -7.56 -6.86
N VAL A 225 1.01 -7.86 -7.00
CA VAL A 225 0.24 -7.75 -8.25
C VAL A 225 -1.04 -6.98 -7.98
N THR A 226 -1.18 -5.79 -8.55
CA THR A 226 -2.35 -4.92 -8.35
C THR A 226 -2.93 -4.42 -9.67
N ASN A 227 -4.26 -4.24 -9.72
CA ASN A 227 -4.92 -3.60 -10.86
C ASN A 227 -4.71 -2.07 -10.90
N THR A 228 -4.14 -1.48 -9.84
CA THR A 228 -3.74 -0.07 -9.85
C THR A 228 -2.61 0.16 -10.87
N GLN A 229 -2.62 1.30 -11.57
CA GLN A 229 -1.52 1.69 -12.46
C GLN A 229 -0.18 1.73 -11.70
N LEU A 230 0.92 1.42 -12.37
CA LEU A 230 2.23 1.20 -11.71
C LEU A 230 2.66 2.38 -10.82
N VAL A 231 2.62 3.61 -11.31
CA VAL A 231 3.12 4.77 -10.55
C VAL A 231 2.27 5.06 -9.29
N PRO A 232 0.93 5.12 -9.37
CA PRO A 232 0.07 5.14 -8.18
C PRO A 232 0.28 3.96 -7.24
N ALA A 233 0.52 2.75 -7.74
CA ALA A 233 0.81 1.59 -6.91
C ALA A 233 2.13 1.75 -6.12
N LEU A 234 3.19 2.23 -6.79
CA LEU A 234 4.47 2.53 -6.14
C LEU A 234 4.33 3.63 -5.09
N CYS A 235 3.57 4.69 -5.40
CA CYS A 235 3.29 5.77 -4.46
C CYS A 235 2.53 5.23 -3.22
N LYS A 236 1.48 4.42 -3.42
CA LYS A 236 0.77 3.73 -2.32
C LYS A 236 1.75 2.89 -1.50
N CYS A 237 2.62 2.11 -2.11
CA CYS A 237 3.61 1.32 -1.36
C CYS A 237 4.49 2.22 -0.48
N LEU A 238 4.97 3.37 -0.93
CA LEU A 238 5.77 4.27 -0.10
C LEU A 238 4.96 4.90 1.04
N ILE A 239 3.73 5.35 0.74
CA ILE A 239 2.84 5.94 1.73
C ILE A 239 2.51 4.91 2.82
N TYR A 240 2.17 3.69 2.43
CA TYR A 240 1.92 2.61 3.37
C TYR A 240 3.21 1.86 3.75
N GLN A 241 4.39 2.45 3.59
CA GLN A 241 5.72 1.93 3.96
C GLN A 241 5.93 0.43 3.68
N LEU A 242 5.51 0.00 2.50
CA LEU A 242 5.64 -1.35 1.95
C LEU A 242 6.88 -1.50 1.06
N ASP A 243 7.67 -0.44 0.86
CA ASP A 243 8.85 -0.44 -0.03
C ASP A 243 9.95 -1.41 0.42
N ALA A 244 10.16 -1.57 1.72
CA ALA A 244 11.07 -2.60 2.25
C ALA A 244 10.51 -4.02 2.09
N PHE A 245 9.18 -4.16 2.01
CA PHE A 245 8.49 -5.45 1.89
C PHE A 245 8.40 -5.91 0.43
N PHE A 246 8.25 -4.97 -0.50
CA PHE A 246 8.26 -5.19 -1.94
C PHE A 246 9.34 -4.33 -2.61
N PRO A 247 10.54 -4.88 -2.86
CA PRO A 247 11.49 -4.25 -3.77
C PRO A 247 10.83 -3.93 -5.11
N ILE A 248 11.26 -2.84 -5.77
CA ILE A 248 10.59 -2.32 -6.97
C ILE A 248 10.46 -3.36 -8.10
N ASP A 249 11.42 -4.28 -8.23
CA ASP A 249 11.41 -5.35 -9.25
C ASP A 249 10.42 -6.50 -8.95
N ARG A 250 9.68 -6.37 -7.83
CA ARG A 250 8.63 -7.28 -7.38
C ARG A 250 7.25 -6.64 -7.35
N VAL A 251 7.09 -5.42 -7.88
CA VAL A 251 5.79 -4.76 -8.01
C VAL A 251 5.31 -4.84 -9.46
N TYR A 252 4.16 -5.48 -9.68
CA TYR A 252 3.56 -5.68 -10.98
C TYR A 252 2.20 -4.97 -11.04
N SER A 253 2.00 -4.18 -12.09
CA SER A 253 0.70 -3.57 -12.40
C SER A 253 -0.02 -4.40 -13.45
N SER A 254 -1.21 -4.91 -13.12
CA SER A 254 -2.08 -5.63 -14.04
C SER A 254 -3.04 -4.72 -14.81
N ALA A 255 -3.00 -3.40 -14.57
CA ALA A 255 -3.92 -2.42 -15.16
C ALA A 255 -4.07 -2.52 -16.69
N LYS A 256 -3.01 -2.95 -17.40
CA LYS A 256 -3.01 -3.15 -18.86
C LYS A 256 -2.93 -4.61 -19.31
N VAL A 257 -2.56 -5.55 -18.43
CA VAL A 257 -2.20 -6.93 -18.81
C VAL A 257 -2.96 -8.03 -18.07
N ARG A 258 -3.90 -7.69 -17.18
CA ARG A 258 -4.68 -8.58 -16.29
C ARG A 258 -3.81 -9.40 -15.33
N LYS A 259 -4.37 -9.83 -14.19
CA LYS A 259 -3.59 -10.55 -13.16
C LYS A 259 -3.05 -11.89 -13.67
N TYR A 260 -3.79 -12.59 -14.53
CA TYR A 260 -3.35 -13.88 -15.11
C TYR A 260 -1.95 -13.80 -15.76
N ARG A 261 -1.71 -12.78 -16.59
CA ARG A 261 -0.40 -12.63 -17.28
C ARG A 261 0.72 -12.25 -16.31
N CYS A 262 0.43 -11.44 -15.30
CA CYS A 262 1.39 -11.14 -14.24
C CYS A 262 1.78 -12.42 -13.49
N PHE A 263 0.81 -13.25 -13.12
CA PHE A 263 1.05 -14.51 -12.41
C PHE A 263 1.89 -15.48 -13.26
N GLU A 264 1.57 -15.68 -14.54
CA GLU A 264 2.40 -16.49 -15.45
C GLU A 264 3.85 -15.98 -15.51
N ALA A 265 4.05 -14.66 -15.63
CA ALA A 265 5.38 -14.07 -15.70
C ALA A 265 6.16 -14.25 -14.39
N ILE A 266 5.50 -14.10 -13.24
CA ILE A 266 6.09 -14.32 -11.92
C ILE A 266 6.47 -15.79 -11.74
N MET A 267 5.57 -16.72 -12.06
CA MET A 267 5.84 -18.16 -11.97
C MET A 267 7.04 -18.54 -12.82
N LYS A 268 7.12 -18.02 -14.05
CA LYS A 268 8.29 -18.23 -14.92
C LYS A 268 9.57 -17.60 -14.36
N LYS A 269 9.51 -16.40 -13.78
CA LYS A 269 10.67 -15.69 -13.20
C LYS A 269 11.25 -16.43 -12.00
N TYR A 270 10.40 -17.04 -11.18
CA TYR A 270 10.79 -17.71 -9.94
C TYR A 270 10.71 -19.24 -10.02
N ASP A 271 10.61 -19.81 -11.22
CA ASP A 271 10.52 -21.26 -11.41
C ASP A 271 11.76 -21.95 -10.84
N ALA A 272 11.55 -22.84 -9.87
CA ALA A 272 12.59 -23.64 -9.25
C ALA A 272 11.99 -24.98 -8.76
N PRO A 273 12.78 -26.07 -8.69
CA PRO A 273 12.27 -27.41 -8.33
C PRO A 273 11.53 -27.51 -7.00
N ASP A 274 11.76 -26.57 -6.09
CA ASP A 274 11.21 -26.47 -4.75
C ASP A 274 10.46 -25.14 -4.51
N ALA A 275 10.14 -24.39 -5.57
CA ALA A 275 9.32 -23.21 -5.50
C ALA A 275 7.84 -23.57 -5.25
N GLU A 276 7.22 -22.89 -4.30
CA GLU A 276 5.78 -22.97 -4.05
C GLU A 276 5.18 -21.58 -4.22
N PHE A 277 4.11 -21.49 -5.01
CA PHE A 277 3.43 -20.23 -5.29
C PHE A 277 2.11 -20.21 -4.56
N VAL A 278 1.89 -19.14 -3.79
CA VAL A 278 0.68 -18.94 -3.01
C VAL A 278 0.16 -17.54 -3.33
N ALA A 279 -1.10 -17.45 -3.71
CA ALA A 279 -1.76 -16.20 -4.02
C ALA A 279 -2.58 -15.72 -2.82
N ILE A 280 -2.58 -14.41 -2.58
CA ILE A 280 -3.23 -13.79 -1.44
C ILE A 280 -3.99 -12.56 -1.92
N GLY A 281 -5.27 -12.48 -1.61
CA GLY A 281 -6.09 -11.34 -2.02
C GLY A 281 -7.52 -11.38 -1.49
N ASP A 282 -8.24 -10.28 -1.64
CA ASP A 282 -9.66 -10.14 -1.28
C ASP A 282 -10.59 -10.26 -2.51
N GLY A 283 -10.05 -10.08 -3.71
CA GLY A 283 -10.77 -10.02 -4.96
C GLY A 283 -11.07 -11.38 -5.58
N LEU A 284 -12.03 -11.40 -6.50
CA LEU A 284 -12.41 -12.59 -7.27
C LEU A 284 -11.42 -12.89 -8.40
N GLU A 285 -10.73 -11.87 -8.93
CA GLU A 285 -9.83 -12.04 -10.08
C GLU A 285 -8.64 -12.94 -9.72
N GLU A 286 -7.94 -12.65 -8.64
CA GLU A 286 -6.81 -13.46 -8.16
C GLU A 286 -7.25 -14.86 -7.70
N GLU A 287 -8.45 -15.02 -7.15
CA GLU A 287 -9.02 -16.32 -6.80
C GLU A 287 -9.20 -17.21 -8.05
N GLN A 288 -9.79 -16.63 -9.11
CA GLN A 288 -9.98 -17.30 -10.39
C GLN A 288 -8.65 -17.62 -11.09
N VAL A 289 -7.70 -16.67 -11.07
CA VAL A 289 -6.37 -16.87 -11.65
C VAL A 289 -5.62 -18.00 -10.90
N SER A 290 -5.71 -18.02 -9.58
CA SER A 290 -5.10 -19.06 -8.74
C SER A 290 -5.68 -20.43 -9.07
N LEU A 291 -7.00 -20.54 -9.20
CA LEU A 291 -7.65 -21.78 -9.61
C LEU A 291 -7.19 -22.23 -11.01
N ALA A 292 -7.14 -21.31 -11.97
CA ALA A 292 -6.72 -21.61 -13.34
C ALA A 292 -5.26 -22.07 -13.45
N LEU A 293 -4.38 -21.58 -12.56
CA LEU A 293 -2.97 -21.92 -12.52
C LEU A 293 -2.63 -23.02 -11.49
N GLY A 294 -3.62 -23.54 -10.77
CA GLY A 294 -3.44 -24.58 -9.74
C GLY A 294 -2.67 -24.10 -8.51
N LEU A 295 -2.78 -22.82 -8.16
CA LEU A 295 -2.14 -22.21 -7.00
C LEU A 295 -3.02 -22.28 -5.75
N GLU A 296 -2.39 -22.39 -4.58
CA GLU A 296 -3.08 -22.15 -3.31
C GLU A 296 -3.49 -20.68 -3.22
N PHE A 297 -4.71 -20.43 -2.73
CA PHE A 297 -5.25 -19.08 -2.58
C PHE A 297 -5.74 -18.83 -1.15
N HIS A 298 -5.23 -17.77 -0.53
CA HIS A 298 -5.71 -17.28 0.77
C HIS A 298 -6.55 -16.02 0.58
N LYS A 299 -7.85 -16.18 0.82
CA LYS A 299 -8.79 -15.07 0.83
C LYS A 299 -8.58 -14.20 2.07
N ILE A 300 -8.37 -12.91 1.89
CA ILE A 300 -8.34 -11.94 2.99
C ILE A 300 -9.65 -11.17 3.00
N ARG A 301 -10.40 -11.24 4.11
CA ARG A 301 -11.62 -10.45 4.34
C ARG A 301 -11.60 -9.72 5.67
N SER A 302 -10.70 -10.12 6.55
CA SER A 302 -10.62 -9.64 7.91
C SER A 302 -9.21 -9.75 8.46
N LEU A 303 -8.95 -9.06 9.57
CA LEU A 303 -7.71 -9.18 10.31
C LEU A 303 -7.43 -10.62 10.79
N VAL A 304 -8.49 -11.40 11.03
CA VAL A 304 -8.37 -12.81 11.44
C VAL A 304 -7.73 -13.64 10.34
N ASP A 305 -8.06 -13.35 9.08
CA ASP A 305 -7.50 -14.06 7.93
C ASP A 305 -6.00 -13.79 7.77
N LEU A 306 -5.57 -12.54 7.95
CA LEU A 306 -4.13 -12.18 7.96
C LEU A 306 -3.37 -12.86 9.10
N LYS A 307 -3.95 -12.88 10.31
CA LYS A 307 -3.35 -13.57 11.47
C LYS A 307 -3.25 -15.07 11.23
N ARG A 308 -4.29 -15.68 10.65
CA ARG A 308 -4.31 -17.09 10.29
C ARG A 308 -3.28 -17.40 9.22
N LEU A 309 -3.21 -16.60 8.16
CA LEU A 309 -2.19 -16.71 7.13
C LEU A 309 -0.79 -16.69 7.75
N ARG A 310 -0.48 -15.72 8.61
CA ARG A 310 0.81 -15.67 9.30
C ARG A 310 1.10 -16.95 10.09
N TYR A 311 0.12 -17.42 10.86
CA TYR A 311 0.25 -18.64 11.66
C TYR A 311 0.51 -19.88 10.78
N ASP A 312 -0.27 -20.05 9.72
CA ASP A 312 -0.15 -21.18 8.78
C ASP A 312 1.23 -21.16 8.10
N LEU A 313 1.72 -19.98 7.69
CA LEU A 313 3.04 -19.81 7.10
C LEU A 313 4.19 -20.08 8.11
N GLN A 314 4.02 -19.70 9.38
CA GLN A 314 5.01 -19.95 10.45
C GLN A 314 5.09 -21.42 10.85
N LEU A 315 3.96 -22.12 10.95
CA LEU A 315 3.93 -23.55 11.25
C LEU A 315 4.67 -24.37 10.19
N VAL A 316 4.51 -24.01 8.91
CA VAL A 316 5.24 -24.68 7.83
C VAL A 316 6.75 -24.47 7.97
N LYS A 317 7.20 -23.26 8.33
CA LYS A 317 8.62 -23.00 8.62
C LYS A 317 9.11 -23.87 9.77
N ALA A 318 8.40 -23.90 10.90
CA ALA A 318 8.78 -24.69 12.08
C ALA A 318 8.89 -26.19 11.77
N ASN A 319 7.92 -26.73 11.04
CA ASN A 319 7.91 -28.15 10.62
C ASN A 319 9.03 -28.49 9.63
N SER A 320 9.46 -27.54 8.79
CA SER A 320 10.61 -27.73 7.90
C SER A 320 11.96 -27.65 8.63
N SER A 321 12.06 -26.83 9.68
CA SER A 321 13.25 -26.75 10.53
C SER A 321 13.41 -27.97 11.44
N SER A 322 12.32 -28.52 11.98
CA SER A 322 12.37 -29.70 12.85
C SER A 322 12.65 -31.00 12.08
N SER A 323 12.28 -31.08 10.80
CA SER A 323 12.68 -32.21 9.94
C SER A 323 14.17 -32.22 9.58
N ASN A 324 14.86 -31.08 9.70
CA ASN A 324 16.31 -30.98 9.45
C ASN A 324 17.16 -31.26 10.70
N SER A 325 16.59 -31.23 11.91
CA SER A 325 17.31 -31.51 13.17
C SER A 325 17.22 -32.97 13.63
N ALA A 326 16.44 -33.82 12.95
CA ALA A 326 16.22 -35.22 13.32
C ALA A 326 17.25 -36.21 12.71
N VAL A 327 18.38 -35.73 12.18
CA VAL A 327 19.52 -36.59 11.80
C VAL A 327 20.58 -36.49 12.89
N VAL A 328 20.34 -37.18 14.00
CA VAL A 328 21.37 -37.49 14.99
C VAL A 328 21.70 -38.96 14.80
N ASP A 329 22.96 -39.21 14.44
CA ASP A 329 23.54 -40.53 14.25
C ASP A 329 23.18 -41.48 15.39
N THR A 330 22.52 -42.59 15.04
CA THR A 330 22.49 -43.78 15.89
C THR A 330 23.92 -44.35 15.96
N PRO A 331 24.55 -44.46 17.14
CA PRO A 331 25.83 -45.14 17.22
C PRO A 331 25.63 -46.63 16.98
N ALA A 332 26.46 -47.18 16.11
CA ALA A 332 26.51 -48.60 15.81
C ALA A 332 26.80 -49.43 17.08
N VAL A 333 26.10 -50.55 17.17
CA VAL A 333 26.25 -51.60 18.17
C VAL A 333 27.68 -52.15 18.12
N ALA A 334 28.45 -51.95 19.18
CA ALA A 334 29.66 -52.72 19.47
C ALA A 334 29.42 -53.53 20.75
N ALA A 335 29.35 -54.85 20.57
CA ALA A 335 29.31 -55.80 21.65
C ALA A 335 30.67 -55.94 22.34
N ALA A 336 30.60 -56.32 23.62
CA ALA A 336 31.58 -57.08 24.39
C ALA A 336 32.42 -56.35 25.47
N GLN A 337 32.14 -56.83 26.70
CA GLN A 337 33.05 -57.12 27.82
C GLN A 337 33.21 -56.08 28.93
N MET A 338 32.62 -56.43 30.08
CA MET A 338 33.02 -55.97 31.40
C MET A 338 34.39 -56.55 31.78
N PRO A 339 35.17 -55.79 32.56
CA PRO A 339 35.51 -56.32 33.88
C PRO A 339 35.51 -55.27 35.01
N VAL A 340 34.96 -55.72 36.14
CA VAL A 340 35.48 -55.69 37.53
C VAL A 340 36.25 -54.44 38.01
N ALA A 341 35.73 -53.91 39.12
CA ALA A 341 36.25 -52.82 39.92
C ALA A 341 37.69 -53.03 40.46
N SER A 342 38.45 -51.93 40.48
CA SER A 342 39.36 -51.60 41.58
C SER A 342 39.73 -50.10 41.55
N SER A 343 39.38 -49.40 42.64
CA SER A 343 40.13 -48.23 43.14
C SER A 343 41.40 -48.77 43.87
N PRO A 344 42.47 -47.98 44.14
CA PRO A 344 42.40 -46.57 44.57
C PRO A 344 43.61 -45.65 44.22
N VAL A 345 43.49 -44.38 44.64
CA VAL A 345 44.54 -43.41 45.05
C VAL A 345 45.57 -42.89 44.02
N GLY A 346 45.70 -41.55 43.94
CA GLY A 346 47.01 -40.91 43.82
C GLY A 346 47.14 -39.71 42.88
N GLN A 347 46.92 -38.50 43.44
CA GLN A 347 47.81 -37.33 43.36
C GLN A 347 48.27 -36.68 42.02
N THR A 348 48.15 -35.34 42.07
CA THR A 348 49.04 -34.26 41.55
C THR A 348 48.76 -33.57 40.21
N ALA A 349 48.86 -32.25 40.32
CA ALA A 349 48.69 -31.16 39.36
C ALA A 349 49.87 -31.01 38.36
N VAL A 350 49.86 -29.87 37.63
CA VAL A 350 50.87 -29.26 36.72
C VAL A 350 50.42 -29.39 35.25
N VAL A 351 50.14 -28.36 34.44
CA VAL A 351 50.21 -26.87 34.46
C VAL A 351 48.90 -26.31 33.89
#